data_AF-A0A2V5S847-F1
#
_entry.id   AF-A0A2V5S847-F1
#
_cell.length_a   1.000
_cell.length_b   1.000
_cell.length_c   1.000
_cell.angle_alpha   90.00
_cell.angle_beta   90.00
_cell.angle_gamma   90.00
#
_symmetry.space_group_name_H-M   'P 1'
#
loop_
_entity.id
_entity.type
_entity.pdbx_description
1 polymer ?
#
loop_
_entity_poly.entity_id
_entity_poly.type
_entity_poly.pdbx_seq_one_letter_code
_entity_poly.pdbx_strand_id
1 'polypeptide(L)' 'MSVDLPTSIAIYIAAENHGGTGALAECFVEDAIVRDEGQTIKNLVAIKRWKANAGSLRISFAQREAQRTADGN' A
#
# COMPACT_ATOMS: atom_id res chain seq x y z
N MET A 1 -11.69 23.64 3.74
CA MET A 1 -10.59 23.91 4.67
C MET A 1 -9.30 23.79 3.89
N SER A 2 -8.51 24.85 3.79
CA SER A 2 -7.15 24.77 3.24
C SER A 2 -6.25 24.39 4.40
N VAL A 3 -5.67 23.19 4.36
CA VAL A 3 -4.57 22.83 5.26
C VAL A 3 -3.29 23.18 4.52
N ASP A 4 -2.43 23.98 5.16
CA ASP A 4 -1.04 24.17 4.71
C ASP A 4 -0.30 22.84 4.92
N LEU A 5 -0.27 22.05 3.86
CA LEU A 5 0.41 20.77 3.84
C LEU A 5 1.87 20.99 3.46
N PRO A 6 2.83 20.39 4.18
CA PRO A 6 4.22 20.34 3.73
C PRO A 6 4.31 19.82 2.30
N THR A 7 5.22 20.40 1.51
CA THR A 7 5.37 20.12 0.07
C THR A 7 5.47 18.63 -0.22
N SER A 8 6.20 17.87 0.60
CA SER A 8 6.33 16.41 0.45
C SER A 8 5.01 15.66 0.56
N ILE A 9 4.14 16.07 1.49
CA ILE A 9 2.82 15.46 1.67
C ILE A 9 1.87 15.88 0.55
N ALA A 10 1.95 17.14 0.10
CA ALA A 10 1.14 17.64 -1.00
C ALA A 10 1.44 16.89 -2.31
N ILE A 11 2.74 16.66 -2.61
CA ILE A 11 3.17 15.88 -3.78
C ILE A 11 2.71 14.43 -3.66
N TYR A 12 2.83 13.82 -2.47
CA TYR A 12 2.34 12.46 -2.24
C TYR A 12 0.83 12.35 -2.55
N ILE A 13 0.00 13.25 -2.00
CA ILE A 13 -1.45 13.24 -2.23
C ILE A 13 -1.79 13.47 -3.71
N ALA A 14 -1.08 14.36 -4.39
CA ALA A 14 -1.28 14.58 -5.82
C ALA A 14 -0.94 13.32 -6.64
N ALA A 15 0.18 12.66 -6.34
CA ALA A 15 0.57 11.41 -7.00
C ALA A 15 -0.43 10.27 -6.74
N GLU A 16 -0.94 10.16 -5.51
CA GLU A 16 -2.00 9.21 -5.13
C GLU A 16 -3.29 9.45 -5.93
N ASN A 17 -3.78 10.70 -5.97
CA ASN A 17 -5.03 11.06 -6.64
C ASN A 17 -4.97 10.83 -8.16
N HIS A 18 -3.79 10.95 -8.76
CA HIS A 18 -3.58 10.72 -10.19
C HIS A 18 -3.35 9.24 -10.54
N GLY A 19 -3.32 8.33 -9.56
CA GLY A 19 -3.13 6.89 -9.79
C GLY A 19 -1.72 6.52 -10.25
N GLY A 20 -0.76 7.42 -10.09
CA GLY A 20 0.60 7.26 -10.60
C GLY A 20 1.49 6.53 -9.60
N THR A 21 1.46 5.19 -9.56
CA THR A 21 2.38 4.39 -8.72
C THR A 21 3.86 4.72 -8.99
N GLY A 22 4.19 5.16 -10.21
CA GLY A 22 5.52 5.65 -10.59
C GLY A 22 5.86 7.01 -9.98
N ALA A 23 4.97 7.99 -10.10
CA ALA A 23 5.17 9.34 -9.55
C ALA A 23 5.23 9.34 -8.01
N LEU A 24 4.50 8.42 -7.38
CA LEU A 24 4.56 8.24 -5.93
C LEU A 24 5.94 7.75 -5.48
N ALA A 25 6.56 6.87 -6.26
CA ALA A 25 7.88 6.33 -5.94
C ALA A 25 8.96 7.42 -5.97
N GLU A 26 8.81 8.44 -6.82
CA GLU A 26 9.73 9.59 -6.87
C GLU A 26 9.61 10.49 -5.63
N CYS A 27 8.57 10.33 -4.82
CA CYS A 27 8.42 11.04 -3.54
C CYS A 27 9.27 10.42 -2.42
N PHE A 28 9.84 9.24 -2.63
CA PHE A 28 10.60 8.49 -1.62
C PHE A 28 12.09 8.50 -1.96
N VAL A 29 12.91 8.63 -0.92
CA VAL A 29 14.36 8.36 -1.01
C VAL A 29 14.62 6.85 -1.11
N GLU A 30 15.81 6.46 -1.58
CA GLU A 30 16.18 5.05 -1.83
C GLU A 30 15.95 4.15 -0.60
N ASP A 31 16.35 4.64 0.58
CA ASP A 31 16.23 3.96 1.88
C ASP A 31 14.94 4.31 2.65
N ALA A 32 13.89 4.76 1.95
CA ALA A 32 12.64 5.10 2.62
C ALA A 32 12.02 3.91 3.37
N ILE A 33 11.38 4.22 4.50
CA ILE A 33 10.69 3.24 5.34
C ILE A 33 9.23 3.67 5.46
N VAL A 34 8.33 2.80 5.02
CA VAL A 34 6.88 2.94 5.19
C VAL A 34 6.42 1.95 6.25
N ARG A 35 5.57 2.40 7.17
CA ARG A 35 4.93 1.55 8.18
C ARG A 35 3.43 1.58 7.93
N ASP A 36 2.88 0.46 7.51
CA ASP A 36 1.47 0.33 7.15
C ASP A 36 0.91 -0.95 7.76
N GLU A 37 -0.26 -0.89 8.40
CA GLU A 37 -0.93 -2.03 9.05
C GLU A 37 -0.03 -2.92 9.93
N GLY A 38 0.98 -2.35 10.59
CA GLY A 38 1.95 -3.10 11.40
C GLY A 38 3.09 -3.76 10.61
N GLN A 39 3.09 -3.67 9.28
CA GLN A 39 4.19 -4.06 8.42
C GLN A 39 5.19 -2.92 8.26
N THR A 40 6.48 -3.25 8.21
CA THR A 40 7.55 -2.29 7.89
C THR A 40 8.08 -2.61 6.50
N ILE A 41 7.86 -1.69 5.57
CA ILE A 41 8.26 -1.78 4.17
C ILE A 41 9.49 -0.92 4.00
N LYS A 42 10.60 -1.53 3.59
CA LYS A 42 11.89 -0.85 3.44
C LYS A 42 12.31 -0.82 1.99
N ASN A 43 12.86 0.31 1.59
CA ASN A 43 13.40 0.57 0.26
C ASN A 43 12.33 0.79 -0.82
N LEU A 44 12.72 1.56 -1.82
CA LEU A 44 11.86 1.99 -2.91
C LEU A 44 11.19 0.84 -3.68
N VAL A 45 11.90 -0.28 -3.87
CA VAL A 45 11.35 -1.47 -4.55
C VAL A 45 10.19 -2.09 -3.76
N ALA A 46 10.32 -2.18 -2.42
CA ALA A 46 9.26 -2.74 -1.59
C ALA A 46 8.07 -1.79 -1.49
N ILE A 47 8.31 -0.48 -1.45
CA ILE A 47 7.25 0.55 -1.44
C ILE A 47 6.44 0.50 -2.74
N LYS A 48 7.10 0.38 -3.91
CA LYS A 48 6.42 0.18 -5.21
C LYS A 48 5.51 -1.06 -5.19
N ARG A 49 6.00 -2.17 -4.65
CA ARG A 49 5.21 -3.41 -4.52
C ARG A 49 4.05 -3.26 -3.56
N TRP A 50 4.28 -2.70 -2.37
CA TRP A 50 3.22 -2.41 -1.40
C TRP A 50 2.13 -1.57 -2.04
N LYS A 51 2.49 -0.49 -2.74
CA LYS A 51 1.51 0.40 -3.34
C LYS A 51 0.66 -0.27 -4.43
N ALA A 52 1.29 -1.10 -5.26
CA ALA A 52 0.56 -1.89 -6.27
C ALA A 52 -0.44 -2.87 -5.63
N ASN A 53 -0.12 -3.42 -4.45
CA ASN A 53 -1.03 -4.28 -3.71
C ASN A 53 -2.12 -3.48 -2.95
N ALA A 54 -1.77 -2.32 -2.38
CA ALA A 54 -2.70 -1.48 -1.60
C ALA A 54 -3.79 -0.82 -2.46
N GLY A 55 -3.49 -0.44 -3.72
CA GLY A 55 -4.49 0.06 -4.66
C GLY A 55 -5.45 -1.03 -5.17
N SER A 56 -5.07 -2.30 -5.04
CA SER A 56 -5.93 -3.44 -5.29
C SER A 56 -6.66 -3.77 -3.99
N LEU A 57 -7.78 -3.09 -3.74
CA LEU A 57 -8.72 -3.39 -2.66
C LEU A 57 -9.26 -4.83 -2.80
N ARG A 58 -8.45 -5.83 -2.44
CA ARG A 58 -8.87 -7.23 -2.35
C ARG A 58 -9.40 -7.42 -0.95
N ILE A 59 -10.69 -7.15 -0.80
CA ILE A 59 -11.45 -7.52 0.38
C ILE A 59 -11.27 -9.04 0.56
N SER A 60 -10.59 -9.46 1.62
CA SER A 60 -10.39 -10.87 1.95
C SER A 60 -11.68 -11.48 2.52
N PHE A 61 -12.67 -11.73 1.66
CA PHE A 61 -13.73 -12.71 1.92
C PHE A 61 -13.55 -13.92 1.00
N ALA A 62 -12.47 -14.68 1.18
CA ALA A 62 -12.35 -16.04 0.67
C ALA A 62 -11.10 -16.70 1.27
N GLN A 63 -11.25 -17.47 2.36
CA GLN A 63 -10.62 -18.79 2.55
C GLN A 63 -10.89 -19.35 3.97
N ARG A 64 -12.15 -19.47 4.42
CA ARG A 64 -12.49 -20.18 5.68
C ARG A 64 -13.70 -21.11 5.54
N GLU A 65 -13.84 -21.78 4.39
CA GLU A 65 -14.86 -22.84 4.22
C GLU A 65 -14.34 -24.09 3.47
N ALA A 66 -13.02 -24.34 3.44
CA ALA A 66 -12.47 -25.54 2.79
C ALA A 66 -11.93 -26.61 3.76
N GLN A 67 -12.00 -26.41 5.08
CA GLN A 67 -11.45 -27.36 6.07
C GLN A 67 -12.51 -28.14 6.86
N ARG A 68 -13.82 -27.94 6.59
CA ARG A 68 -14.89 -28.63 7.34
C ARG A 68 -15.38 -29.95 6.70
N THR A 69 -14.79 -30.38 5.59
CA THR A 69 -15.17 -31.62 4.88
C THR A 69 -14.06 -32.68 4.90
N ALA A 70 -13.24 -32.72 5.94
CA ALA A 70 -12.23 -33.78 6.13
C ALA A 70 -12.38 -34.55 7.45
N ASP A 71 -13.40 -34.26 8.27
CA ASP A 71 -13.86 -35.18 9.32
C ASP A 71 -15.02 -36.00 8.76
N GLY A 72 -14.70 -37.14 8.17
CA GLY A 72 -15.69 -38.04 7.60
C GLY A 72 -15.08 -39.22 6.86
N ASN A 73 -14.31 -40.05 7.56
CA ASN A 73 -14.31 -41.51 7.42
C ASN A 73 -13.56 -42.16 8.58
#